data_AF-A0A6F8YAI9-F1
#
_entry.id   AF-A0A6F8YAI9-F1
#
_cell.length_a   1.000
_cell.length_b   1.000
_cell.length_c   1.000
_cell.angle_alpha   90.00
_cell.angle_beta   90.00
_cell.angle_gamma   90.00
#
_symmetry.space_group_name_H-M   'P 1'
#
loop_
_entity.id
_entity.type
_entity.pdbx_description
1 polymer ?
#
loop_
_entity_poly.entity_id
_entity_poly.type
_entity_poly.pdbx_seq_one_letter_code
_entity_poly.pdbx_strand_id
1 'polypeptide(L)'
;MTEAAAEKARQGLMREALADVLLDRAVWTNARLTAGRQHGVDLHEETITQDLLLDIARALPDLQIKTYTRAQEARIGGDWQWDWWFGGYRWFGLRLQAKRLKRIRRKVLGYDLGYRVGARRTRQVDLLTEGARRDSMDAAYVLYNGPDLDLRFDWVCHRLPASAPFFGVSILPAEVARQLADANTRDLTTVAGHARPWSCLATCPLGGCTNQGPWRRWPPDDWPDGVERDLAEQVAASFHRIAMQSRYRQDWGPQQEQQLYQRVQAATTPDRSQYIHQLLETGNIAAAPRQVMAVTIFDETRRRA
;
A
#
# COMPACT_ATOMS: atom_id res chain seq x y z
N MET A 1 18.90 -1.64 -8.17
CA MET A 1 17.99 -0.60 -7.62
C MET A 1 17.65 -0.85 -6.16
N THR A 2 17.38 -2.10 -5.73
CA THR A 2 17.20 -2.45 -4.31
C THR A 2 18.32 -1.94 -3.39
N GLU A 3 19.59 -1.99 -3.82
CA GLU A 3 20.72 -1.44 -3.05
C GLU A 3 20.69 0.08 -2.91
N ALA A 4 20.26 0.80 -3.96
CA ALA A 4 20.11 2.25 -3.92
C ALA A 4 18.94 2.67 -3.01
N ALA A 5 17.83 1.91 -3.04
CA ALA A 5 16.73 2.10 -2.10
C ALA A 5 17.17 1.82 -0.65
N ALA A 6 17.92 0.75 -0.42
CA ALA A 6 18.49 0.43 0.89
C ALA A 6 19.45 1.53 1.39
N GLU A 7 20.25 2.13 0.51
CA GLU A 7 21.13 3.25 0.86
C GLU A 7 20.32 4.50 1.23
N LYS A 8 19.27 4.83 0.47
CA LYS A 8 18.35 5.91 0.83
C LYS A 8 17.70 5.68 2.20
N ALA A 9 17.26 4.45 2.49
CA ALA A 9 16.70 4.09 3.78
C ALA A 9 17.72 4.31 4.92
N ARG A 10 18.99 3.88 4.73
CA ARG A 10 20.08 4.14 5.69
C ARG A 10 20.34 5.63 5.93
N GLN A 11 20.08 6.47 4.92
CA GLN A 11 20.20 7.93 4.99
C GLN A 11 18.95 8.63 5.57
N GLY A 12 17.94 7.88 6.01
CA GLY A 12 16.69 8.43 6.55
C GLY A 12 15.64 8.79 5.48
N LEU A 13 15.95 8.58 4.19
CA LEU A 13 15.06 8.87 3.05
C LEU A 13 14.08 7.70 2.81
N MET A 14 13.32 7.34 3.85
CA MET A 14 12.50 6.12 3.87
C MET A 14 11.38 6.12 2.82
N ARG A 15 10.81 7.29 2.55
CA ARG A 15 9.77 7.45 1.54
C ARG A 15 10.30 7.24 0.13
N GLU A 16 11.44 7.85 -0.18
CA GLU A 16 12.11 7.71 -1.47
C GLU A 16 12.57 6.26 -1.67
N ALA A 17 13.10 5.63 -0.62
CA ALA A 17 13.44 4.21 -0.63
C ALA A 17 12.21 3.33 -0.93
N LEU A 18 11.06 3.60 -0.29
CA LEU A 18 9.82 2.89 -0.55
C LEU A 18 9.31 3.12 -1.98
N ALA A 19 9.31 4.36 -2.45
CA ALA A 19 8.90 4.68 -3.82
C ALA A 19 9.76 3.96 -4.86
N ASP A 20 11.09 3.98 -4.67
CA ASP A 20 12.05 3.35 -5.57
C ASP A 20 11.87 1.83 -5.61
N VAL A 21 11.79 1.17 -4.44
CA VAL A 21 11.65 -0.29 -4.41
C VAL A 21 10.31 -0.73 -5.01
N LEU A 22 9.21 -0.03 -4.72
CA LEU A 22 7.91 -0.35 -5.33
C LEU A 22 7.95 -0.15 -6.85
N LEU A 23 8.54 0.94 -7.33
CA LEU A 23 8.64 1.21 -8.77
C LEU A 23 9.50 0.16 -9.49
N ASP A 24 10.69 -0.12 -8.96
CA ASP A 24 11.62 -1.12 -9.47
C ASP A 24 10.96 -2.49 -9.58
N ARG A 25 10.27 -2.89 -8.50
CA ARG A 25 9.58 -4.16 -8.43
C ARG A 25 8.35 -4.26 -9.34
N ALA A 26 7.67 -3.14 -9.62
CA ALA A 26 6.62 -3.10 -10.64
C ALA A 26 7.20 -3.37 -12.03
N VAL A 27 8.27 -2.66 -12.39
CA VAL A 27 8.97 -2.83 -13.68
C VAL A 27 9.51 -4.26 -13.81
N TRP A 28 10.15 -4.77 -12.77
CA TRP A 28 10.65 -6.14 -12.72
C TRP A 28 9.53 -7.16 -12.94
N THR A 29 8.40 -7.02 -12.25
CA THR A 29 7.26 -7.94 -12.37
C THR A 29 6.73 -7.96 -13.80
N ASN A 30 6.57 -6.78 -14.42
CA ASN A 30 6.14 -6.68 -15.81
C ASN A 30 7.11 -7.38 -16.76
N ALA A 31 8.41 -7.09 -16.64
CA ALA A 31 9.45 -7.70 -17.47
C ALA A 31 9.51 -9.23 -17.28
N ARG A 32 9.40 -9.69 -16.04
CA ARG A 32 9.49 -11.11 -15.69
C ARG A 32 8.28 -11.90 -16.18
N LEU A 33 7.07 -11.37 -16.07
CA LEU A 33 5.86 -11.96 -16.65
C LEU A 33 5.92 -11.97 -18.19
N THR A 34 6.52 -10.94 -18.79
CA THR A 34 6.74 -10.85 -20.23
C THR A 34 7.68 -11.94 -20.72
N ALA A 35 8.85 -12.07 -20.10
CA ALA A 35 9.82 -13.11 -20.42
C ALA A 35 9.27 -14.51 -20.16
N GLY A 36 8.59 -14.73 -19.03
CA GLY A 36 7.96 -16.01 -18.70
C GLY A 36 7.03 -16.47 -19.82
N ARG A 37 6.15 -15.58 -20.31
CA ARG A 37 5.30 -15.89 -21.45
C ARG A 37 6.07 -16.22 -22.72
N GLN A 38 7.06 -15.41 -23.09
CA GLN A 38 7.85 -15.61 -24.31
C GLN A 38 8.54 -16.99 -24.32
N HIS A 39 8.87 -17.52 -23.14
CA HIS A 39 9.52 -18.80 -22.97
C HIS A 39 8.58 -19.93 -22.49
N GLY A 40 7.25 -19.69 -22.42
CA GLY A 40 6.28 -20.70 -21.98
C GLY A 40 6.38 -21.09 -20.50
N VAL A 41 6.96 -20.23 -19.66
CA VAL A 41 7.11 -20.42 -18.21
C VAL A 41 6.12 -19.51 -17.47
N ASP A 42 5.11 -20.11 -16.85
CA ASP A 42 4.12 -19.39 -16.05
C ASP A 42 4.59 -19.20 -14.61
N LEU A 43 4.95 -17.97 -14.25
CA LEU A 43 5.33 -17.62 -12.87
C LEU A 43 4.10 -17.46 -11.98
N HIS A 44 3.99 -18.32 -10.97
CA HIS A 44 2.86 -18.35 -10.06
C HIS A 44 2.81 -17.10 -9.16
N GLU A 45 1.60 -16.77 -8.68
CA GLU A 45 1.36 -15.66 -7.73
C GLU A 45 2.33 -15.73 -6.55
N GLU A 46 2.46 -16.91 -5.93
CA GLU A 46 3.31 -17.13 -4.75
C GLU A 46 4.78 -16.77 -5.00
N THR A 47 5.33 -17.14 -6.15
CA THR A 47 6.73 -16.83 -6.51
C THR A 47 6.95 -15.33 -6.66
N ILE A 48 6.05 -14.64 -7.36
CA ILE A 48 6.14 -13.19 -7.55
C ILE A 48 6.04 -12.49 -6.18
N THR A 49 5.08 -12.89 -5.34
CA THR A 49 4.92 -12.34 -3.99
C THR A 49 6.20 -12.51 -3.16
N GLN A 50 6.78 -13.70 -3.15
CA GLN A 50 7.99 -13.98 -2.35
C GLN A 50 9.19 -13.13 -2.78
N ASP A 51 9.44 -13.03 -4.09
CA ASP A 51 10.53 -12.21 -4.63
C ASP A 51 10.33 -10.72 -4.29
N LEU A 52 9.09 -10.21 -4.47
CA LEU A 52 8.73 -8.84 -4.13
C LEU A 52 8.96 -8.52 -2.66
N LEU A 53 8.46 -9.37 -1.77
CA LEU A 53 8.56 -9.13 -0.32
C LEU A 53 10.00 -9.23 0.17
N LEU A 54 10.81 -10.14 -0.40
CA LEU A 54 12.23 -10.23 -0.08
C LEU A 54 12.96 -8.92 -0.41
N ASP A 55 12.75 -8.36 -1.60
CA ASP A 55 13.41 -7.13 -2.01
C ASP A 55 12.95 -5.91 -1.21
N ILE A 56 11.64 -5.84 -0.89
CA ILE A 56 11.12 -4.78 -0.02
C ILE A 56 11.73 -4.88 1.38
N ALA A 57 11.77 -6.08 1.98
CA ALA A 57 12.39 -6.27 3.30
C ALA A 57 13.88 -5.92 3.30
N ARG A 58 14.59 -6.21 2.21
CA ARG A 58 16.01 -5.83 2.05
C ARG A 58 16.20 -4.32 1.90
N ALA A 59 15.31 -3.64 1.19
CA ALA A 59 15.37 -2.20 0.99
C ALA A 59 14.92 -1.41 2.22
N LEU A 60 13.97 -1.95 2.98
CA LEU A 60 13.30 -1.30 4.11
C LEU A 60 13.29 -2.26 5.32
N PRO A 61 14.42 -2.45 6.02
CA PRO A 61 14.52 -3.41 7.11
C PRO A 61 13.57 -3.10 8.28
N ASP A 62 13.19 -1.83 8.45
CA ASP A 62 12.28 -1.40 9.52
C ASP A 62 10.79 -1.57 9.15
N LEU A 63 10.47 -1.87 7.89
CA LEU A 63 9.09 -2.19 7.49
C LEU A 63 8.74 -3.61 7.93
N GLN A 64 7.77 -3.75 8.83
CA GLN A 64 7.32 -5.07 9.25
C GLN A 64 6.41 -5.70 8.20
N ILE A 65 6.88 -6.83 7.66
CA ILE A 65 6.15 -7.67 6.72
C ILE A 65 5.81 -8.98 7.40
N LYS A 66 4.51 -9.27 7.51
CA LYS A 66 4.02 -10.55 8.04
C LYS A 66 3.34 -11.33 6.93
N THR A 67 3.94 -12.45 6.54
CA THR A 67 3.37 -13.37 5.55
C THR A 67 2.45 -14.39 6.21
N TYR A 68 1.48 -14.88 5.44
CA TYR A 68 0.53 -15.90 5.87
C TYR A 68 0.78 -17.21 5.14
N THR A 69 0.72 -18.31 5.89
CA THR A 69 0.64 -19.65 5.31
C THR A 69 -0.70 -19.87 4.63
N ARG A 70 -0.81 -20.86 3.73
CA ARG A 70 -2.08 -21.23 3.08
C ARG A 70 -3.22 -21.52 4.07
N ALA A 71 -2.89 -22.13 5.22
CA ALA A 71 -3.87 -22.41 6.27
C ALA A 71 -4.36 -21.12 6.96
N GLN A 72 -3.49 -20.13 7.12
CA GLN A 72 -3.84 -18.81 7.65
C GLN A 72 -4.61 -17.98 6.60
N GLU A 73 -4.18 -17.99 5.33
CA GLU A 73 -4.86 -17.32 4.21
C GLU A 73 -6.32 -17.79 4.09
N ALA A 74 -6.59 -19.09 4.23
CA ALA A 74 -7.94 -19.63 4.20
C ALA A 74 -8.87 -19.07 5.32
N ARG A 75 -8.29 -18.49 6.38
CA ARG A 75 -9.02 -17.88 7.51
C ARG A 75 -9.01 -16.35 7.46
N ILE A 76 -7.92 -15.76 6.99
CA ILE A 76 -7.64 -14.32 7.01
C ILE A 76 -8.02 -13.65 5.68
N GLY A 77 -8.01 -14.40 4.58
CA GLY A 77 -8.30 -13.91 3.23
C GLY A 77 -7.20 -13.07 2.59
N GLY A 78 -6.02 -12.98 3.22
CA GLY A 78 -4.85 -12.24 2.72
C GLY A 78 -3.60 -13.11 2.69
N ASP A 79 -2.66 -12.75 1.82
CA ASP A 79 -1.36 -13.40 1.63
C ASP A 79 -0.29 -12.82 2.56
N TRP A 80 -0.35 -11.52 2.83
CA TRP A 80 0.52 -10.86 3.82
C TRP A 80 -0.13 -9.59 4.40
N GLN A 81 0.56 -8.94 5.33
CA GLN A 81 0.26 -7.57 5.74
C GLN A 81 1.54 -6.75 5.90
N TRP A 82 1.40 -5.45 5.72
CA TRP A 82 2.38 -4.44 6.13
C TRP A 82 1.88 -3.75 7.39
N ASP A 83 2.75 -3.67 8.40
CA ASP A 83 2.49 -2.96 9.65
C ASP A 83 3.52 -1.84 9.82
N TRP A 84 3.03 -0.62 10.02
CA TRP A 84 3.85 0.54 10.37
C TRP A 84 3.64 0.86 11.84
N TRP A 85 4.74 0.95 12.58
CA TRP A 85 4.72 1.12 14.03
C TRP A 85 5.33 2.46 14.41
N PHE A 86 4.68 3.16 15.34
CA PHE A 86 5.15 4.40 15.93
C PHE A 86 5.00 4.32 17.46
N GLY A 87 6.07 4.59 18.21
CA GLY A 87 6.04 4.60 19.68
C GLY A 87 5.60 3.28 20.34
N GLY A 88 5.86 2.13 19.71
CA GLY A 88 5.45 0.81 20.22
C GLY A 88 4.01 0.39 19.88
N TYR A 89 3.27 1.21 19.12
CA TYR A 89 1.92 0.91 18.67
C TYR A 89 1.86 0.83 17.14
N ARG A 90 1.02 -0.08 16.62
CA ARG A 90 0.75 -0.12 15.19
C ARG A 90 -0.12 1.08 14.81
N TRP A 91 0.46 1.97 14.01
CA TRP A 91 -0.14 3.22 13.59
C TRP A 91 -0.98 3.03 12.31
N PHE A 92 -0.42 2.33 11.32
CA PHE A 92 -1.13 1.95 10.09
C PHE A 92 -0.86 0.49 9.77
N GLY A 93 -1.86 -0.17 9.19
CA GLY A 93 -1.80 -1.56 8.82
C GLY A 93 -2.57 -1.80 7.53
N LEU A 94 -1.93 -2.48 6.58
CA LEU A 94 -2.52 -2.79 5.29
C LEU A 94 -2.42 -4.29 5.04
N ARG A 95 -3.58 -4.96 5.00
CA ARG A 95 -3.69 -6.38 4.66
C ARG A 95 -3.82 -6.57 3.15
N LEU A 96 -3.03 -7.48 2.59
CA LEU A 96 -2.82 -7.57 1.16
C LEU A 96 -3.06 -9.00 0.66
N GLN A 97 -3.81 -9.10 -0.44
CA GLN A 97 -4.01 -10.35 -1.20
C GLN A 97 -3.49 -10.16 -2.62
N ALA A 98 -2.56 -11.01 -3.05
CA ALA A 98 -2.10 -11.02 -4.43
C ALA A 98 -3.14 -11.65 -5.37
N LYS A 99 -3.27 -11.08 -6.56
CA LYS A 99 -3.93 -11.70 -7.72
C LYS A 99 -3.17 -11.40 -9.01
N ARG A 100 -2.88 -12.45 -9.79
CA ARG A 100 -2.25 -12.38 -11.10
C ARG A 100 -3.30 -12.30 -12.18
N LEU A 101 -3.02 -11.45 -13.17
CA LEU A 101 -3.77 -11.42 -14.42
C LEU A 101 -3.74 -12.80 -15.08
N LYS A 102 -4.91 -13.33 -15.42
CA LYS A 102 -5.03 -14.63 -16.11
C LYS A 102 -6.15 -14.60 -17.14
N ARG A 103 -6.12 -15.59 -18.04
CA ARG A 103 -7.21 -15.84 -18.98
C ARG A 103 -8.39 -16.47 -18.22
N ILE A 104 -9.47 -15.71 -18.03
CA ILE A 104 -10.67 -16.18 -17.32
C ILE A 104 -11.70 -16.82 -18.27
N ARG A 105 -11.67 -16.47 -19.56
CA ARG A 105 -12.43 -17.10 -20.65
C ARG A 105 -11.59 -17.10 -21.92
N ARG A 106 -11.97 -17.88 -22.95
CA ARG A 106 -11.22 -18.08 -24.21
C ARG A 106 -10.57 -16.81 -24.80
N LYS A 107 -11.20 -15.63 -24.63
CA LYS A 107 -10.67 -14.33 -25.10
C LYS A 107 -10.67 -13.20 -24.05
N VAL A 108 -10.91 -13.50 -22.78
CA VAL A 108 -11.04 -12.47 -21.73
C VAL A 108 -9.95 -12.67 -20.69
N LEU A 109 -9.18 -11.61 -20.47
CA LEU A 109 -8.21 -11.50 -19.39
C LEU A 109 -8.86 -10.83 -18.19
N GLY A 110 -8.45 -11.24 -17.00
CA GLY A 110 -9.03 -10.72 -15.78
C GLY A 110 -8.43 -11.26 -14.50
N TYR A 111 -9.06 -10.91 -13.39
CA TYR A 111 -8.66 -11.29 -12.04
C TYR A 111 -9.77 -12.07 -11.36
N ASP A 112 -9.39 -13.04 -10.53
CA ASP A 112 -10.35 -13.87 -9.81
C ASP A 112 -10.65 -13.30 -8.42
N LEU A 113 -11.33 -12.16 -8.40
CA LEU A 113 -11.67 -11.42 -7.17
C LEU A 113 -12.76 -12.15 -6.35
N GLY A 114 -13.62 -12.91 -7.02
CA GLY A 114 -14.72 -13.67 -6.41
C GLY A 114 -14.35 -15.10 -5.99
N TYR A 115 -13.05 -15.41 -5.86
CA TYR A 115 -12.58 -16.74 -5.47
C TYR A 115 -13.17 -17.16 -4.12
N ARG A 116 -13.57 -18.43 -4.01
CA ARG A 116 -14.20 -19.00 -2.80
C ARG A 116 -13.26 -20.00 -2.15
N VAL A 117 -13.09 -19.89 -0.84
CA VAL A 117 -12.18 -20.72 -0.04
C VAL A 117 -12.92 -21.56 1.00
N GLY A 118 -12.28 -22.67 1.38
CA GLY A 118 -12.74 -23.57 2.43
C GLY A 118 -14.03 -24.33 2.11
N ALA A 119 -14.41 -25.23 3.03
CA ALA A 119 -15.59 -26.08 2.87
C ALA A 119 -16.91 -25.28 2.80
N ARG A 120 -16.98 -24.14 3.51
CA ARG A 120 -18.14 -23.23 3.50
C ARG A 120 -18.22 -22.37 2.23
N ARG A 121 -17.21 -22.44 1.36
CA ARG A 121 -17.11 -21.66 0.11
C ARG A 121 -17.29 -20.16 0.34
N THR A 122 -16.77 -19.63 1.45
CA THR A 122 -16.76 -18.20 1.74
C THR A 122 -15.90 -17.48 0.71
N ARG A 123 -16.29 -16.27 0.27
CA ARG A 123 -15.46 -15.53 -0.69
C ARG A 123 -14.23 -14.99 0.02
N GLN A 124 -13.07 -15.12 -0.63
CA GLN A 124 -11.80 -14.65 -0.10
C GLN A 124 -11.84 -13.14 0.20
N VAL A 125 -12.49 -12.35 -0.66
CA VAL A 125 -12.66 -10.90 -0.45
C VAL A 125 -13.46 -10.57 0.81
N ASP A 126 -14.46 -11.37 1.17
CA ASP A 126 -15.24 -11.14 2.39
C ASP A 126 -14.36 -11.41 3.63
N LEU A 127 -13.58 -12.50 3.61
CA LEU A 127 -12.62 -12.82 4.69
C LEU A 127 -11.56 -11.72 4.85
N LEU A 128 -11.02 -11.25 3.72
CA LEU A 128 -10.01 -10.19 3.68
C LEU A 128 -10.53 -8.91 4.34
N THR A 129 -11.69 -8.41 3.89
CA THR A 129 -12.31 -7.19 4.42
C THR A 129 -12.72 -7.36 5.88
N GLU A 130 -13.42 -8.43 6.23
CA GLU A 130 -13.92 -8.64 7.58
C GLU A 130 -12.79 -8.85 8.59
N GLY A 131 -11.76 -9.59 8.19
CA GLY A 131 -10.57 -9.79 8.99
C GLY A 131 -9.82 -8.49 9.22
N ALA A 132 -9.58 -7.70 8.16
CA ALA A 132 -8.90 -6.42 8.29
C ALA A 132 -9.68 -5.44 9.17
N ARG A 133 -11.00 -5.35 8.99
CA ARG A 133 -11.88 -4.51 9.84
C ARG A 133 -11.82 -4.93 11.31
N ARG A 134 -11.86 -6.24 11.60
CA ARG A 134 -11.76 -6.76 12.98
C ARG A 134 -10.45 -6.36 13.64
N ASP A 135 -9.38 -6.33 12.85
CA ASP A 135 -8.05 -5.96 13.31
C ASP A 135 -7.80 -4.44 13.19
N SER A 136 -8.80 -3.61 12.85
CA SER A 136 -8.65 -2.17 12.62
C SER A 136 -7.56 -1.83 11.59
N MET A 137 -7.58 -2.52 10.46
CA MET A 137 -6.67 -2.34 9.33
C MET A 137 -7.44 -2.08 8.05
N ASP A 138 -6.76 -1.44 7.10
CA ASP A 138 -7.21 -1.39 5.72
C ASP A 138 -6.86 -2.69 4.98
N ALA A 139 -7.54 -2.93 3.87
CA ALA A 139 -7.29 -4.09 3.02
C ALA A 139 -7.26 -3.73 1.54
N ALA A 140 -6.40 -4.42 0.79
CA ALA A 140 -6.31 -4.28 -0.65
C ALA A 140 -5.87 -5.58 -1.34
N TYR A 141 -6.13 -5.61 -2.64
CA TYR A 141 -5.52 -6.53 -3.57
C TYR A 141 -4.25 -5.90 -4.17
N VAL A 142 -3.21 -6.71 -4.31
CA VAL A 142 -2.06 -6.42 -5.15
C VAL A 142 -2.21 -7.20 -6.44
N LEU A 143 -2.27 -6.50 -7.56
CA LEU A 143 -2.52 -7.08 -8.86
C LEU A 143 -1.20 -7.20 -9.64
N TYR A 144 -0.84 -8.41 -10.05
CA TYR A 144 0.32 -8.67 -10.91
C TYR A 144 -0.10 -8.66 -12.36
N ASN A 145 0.45 -7.70 -13.10
CA ASN A 145 -0.04 -7.38 -14.43
C ASN A 145 1.04 -7.70 -15.47
N GLY A 146 0.68 -8.56 -16.42
CA GLY A 146 1.59 -9.08 -17.45
C GLY A 146 1.61 -8.25 -18.73
N PRO A 147 2.30 -8.75 -19.79
CA PRO A 147 2.47 -8.05 -21.08
C PRO A 147 1.17 -7.80 -21.85
N ASP A 148 0.06 -8.45 -21.48
CA ASP A 148 -1.25 -8.22 -22.11
C ASP A 148 -1.87 -6.85 -21.79
N LEU A 149 -1.20 -6.05 -20.95
CA LEU A 149 -1.60 -4.69 -20.67
C LEU A 149 -1.35 -3.80 -21.89
N ASP A 150 -2.18 -3.90 -22.93
CA ASP A 150 -2.44 -2.76 -23.82
C ASP A 150 -3.59 -1.93 -23.24
N LEU A 151 -3.41 -1.49 -21.99
CA LEU A 151 -4.41 -0.74 -21.27
C LEU A 151 -4.10 0.74 -21.35
N ARG A 152 -5.10 1.49 -21.81
CA ARG A 152 -5.23 2.91 -21.51
C ARG A 152 -5.69 3.02 -20.06
N PHE A 153 -4.75 3.22 -19.15
CA PHE A 153 -5.08 3.50 -17.75
C PHE A 153 -5.29 5.01 -17.59
N ASP A 154 -6.24 5.37 -16.73
CA ASP A 154 -6.25 6.73 -16.18
C ASP A 154 -5.04 6.88 -15.26
N TRP A 155 -4.01 7.54 -15.79
CA TRP A 155 -2.76 7.78 -15.09
C TRP A 155 -2.93 8.90 -14.07
N VAL A 156 -3.50 8.56 -12.91
CA VAL A 156 -3.77 9.53 -11.84
C VAL A 156 -2.57 9.67 -10.87
N CYS A 157 -1.48 8.94 -11.11
CA CYS A 157 -0.31 9.04 -10.23
C CYS A 157 0.52 10.32 -10.47
N HIS A 158 0.31 11.04 -11.59
CA HIS A 158 0.86 12.34 -12.06
C HIS A 158 2.33 12.74 -11.79
N ARG A 159 3.07 12.02 -10.95
CA ARG A 159 4.45 12.28 -10.53
C ARG A 159 5.47 11.46 -11.32
N LEU A 160 5.03 10.32 -11.86
CA LEU A 160 5.80 9.51 -12.78
C LEU A 160 5.16 9.60 -14.17
N PRO A 161 5.92 9.51 -15.27
CA PRO A 161 5.34 9.44 -16.60
C PRO A 161 4.50 8.17 -16.75
N ALA A 162 3.42 8.24 -17.51
CA ALA A 162 2.63 7.06 -17.83
C ALA A 162 3.49 6.02 -18.54
N SER A 163 3.61 4.84 -17.93
CA SER A 163 4.43 3.74 -18.43
C SER A 163 3.82 2.41 -18.02
N ALA A 164 3.56 1.53 -18.99
CA ALA A 164 2.96 0.22 -18.75
C ALA A 164 3.76 -0.64 -17.74
N PRO A 165 5.11 -0.66 -17.77
CA PRO A 165 5.91 -1.32 -16.72
C PRO A 165 5.63 -0.86 -15.29
N PHE A 166 5.26 0.40 -15.06
CA PHE A 166 4.93 0.89 -13.72
C PHE A 166 3.61 0.31 -13.19
N PHE A 167 2.77 -0.19 -14.09
CA PHE A 167 1.60 -0.98 -13.76
C PHE A 167 1.90 -2.47 -13.64
N GLY A 168 3.15 -2.94 -13.74
CA GLY A 168 3.45 -4.37 -13.52
C GLY A 168 2.96 -4.88 -12.16
N VAL A 169 2.89 -3.99 -11.18
CA VAL A 169 2.17 -4.20 -9.91
C VAL A 169 1.24 -3.01 -9.65
N SER A 170 -0.03 -3.29 -9.44
CA SER A 170 -1.02 -2.27 -9.04
C SER A 170 -1.72 -2.66 -7.74
N ILE A 171 -2.33 -1.67 -7.09
CA ILE A 171 -3.12 -1.85 -5.88
C ILE A 171 -4.59 -1.54 -6.16
N LEU A 172 -5.47 -2.36 -5.63
CA LEU A 172 -6.93 -2.24 -5.71
C LEU A 172 -7.52 -2.37 -4.30
N PRO A 173 -8.16 -1.32 -3.74
CA PRO A 173 -8.80 -1.40 -2.43
C PRO A 173 -9.79 -2.58 -2.33
N ALA A 174 -9.75 -3.31 -1.22
CA ALA A 174 -10.53 -4.55 -1.07
C ALA A 174 -12.04 -4.32 -1.18
N GLU A 175 -12.55 -3.17 -0.72
CA GLU A 175 -13.98 -2.87 -0.86
C GLU A 175 -14.42 -2.59 -2.28
N VAL A 176 -13.52 -2.05 -3.11
CA VAL A 176 -13.81 -1.92 -4.54
C VAL A 176 -13.72 -3.30 -5.20
N ALA A 177 -12.74 -4.12 -4.82
CA ALA A 177 -12.67 -5.51 -5.28
C ALA A 177 -13.92 -6.32 -4.90
N ARG A 178 -14.49 -6.09 -3.71
CA ARG A 178 -15.73 -6.70 -3.23
C ARG A 178 -16.92 -6.31 -4.09
N GLN A 179 -17.08 -5.01 -4.36
CA GLN A 179 -18.14 -4.49 -5.24
C GLN A 179 -18.03 -5.08 -6.65
N LEU A 180 -16.81 -5.16 -7.20
CA LEU A 180 -16.58 -5.78 -8.50
C LEU A 180 -16.90 -7.28 -8.48
N ALA A 181 -16.54 -7.99 -7.41
CA ALA A 181 -16.89 -9.41 -7.24
C ALA A 181 -18.41 -9.63 -7.09
N ASP A 182 -19.11 -8.75 -6.37
CA ASP A 182 -20.59 -8.75 -6.22
C ASP A 182 -21.27 -8.55 -7.59
N ALA A 183 -20.74 -7.65 -8.41
CA ALA A 183 -21.19 -7.41 -9.78
C ALA A 183 -20.75 -8.52 -10.78
N ASN A 184 -19.99 -9.52 -10.32
CA ASN A 184 -19.35 -10.55 -11.14
C ASN A 184 -18.43 -9.98 -12.25
N THR A 185 -17.89 -8.80 -12.00
CA THR A 185 -16.96 -8.09 -12.88
C THR A 185 -15.54 -8.56 -12.60
N ARG A 186 -14.88 -9.08 -13.63
CA ARG A 186 -13.55 -9.68 -13.51
C ARG A 186 -12.61 -9.29 -14.63
N ASP A 187 -13.12 -8.64 -15.68
CA ASP A 187 -12.32 -8.29 -16.84
C ASP A 187 -11.26 -7.25 -16.50
N LEU A 188 -10.13 -7.38 -17.19
CA LEU A 188 -8.97 -6.55 -17.01
C LEU A 188 -9.30 -5.05 -17.11
N THR A 189 -10.00 -4.63 -18.17
CA THR A 189 -10.30 -3.22 -18.43
C THR A 189 -11.05 -2.57 -17.28
N THR A 190 -12.09 -3.23 -16.79
CA THR A 190 -12.93 -2.67 -15.72
C THR A 190 -12.19 -2.68 -14.39
N VAL A 191 -11.51 -3.78 -14.03
CA VAL A 191 -10.75 -3.87 -12.77
C VAL A 191 -9.59 -2.88 -12.76
N ALA A 192 -8.87 -2.75 -13.88
CA ALA A 192 -7.74 -1.84 -14.02
C ALA A 192 -8.14 -0.36 -13.86
N GLY A 193 -9.33 0.04 -14.33
CA GLY A 193 -9.83 1.41 -14.13
C GLY A 193 -9.98 1.81 -12.66
N HIS A 194 -10.10 0.81 -11.77
CA HIS A 194 -10.17 1.00 -10.32
C HIS A 194 -8.82 0.82 -9.62
N ALA A 195 -7.81 0.26 -10.29
CA ALA A 195 -6.50 0.04 -9.70
C ALA A 195 -5.59 1.27 -9.89
N ARG A 196 -4.57 1.41 -9.05
CA ARG A 196 -3.51 2.42 -9.19
C ARG A 196 -2.14 1.75 -9.14
N PRO A 197 -1.09 2.27 -9.77
CA PRO A 197 0.26 1.77 -9.55
C PRO A 197 0.54 1.73 -8.06
N TRP A 198 1.04 0.61 -7.54
CA TRP A 198 1.22 0.48 -6.09
C TRP A 198 2.28 1.46 -5.54
N SER A 199 3.20 1.95 -6.39
CA SER A 199 4.16 2.99 -6.05
C SER A 199 3.49 4.31 -5.63
N CYS A 200 2.23 4.53 -6.04
CA CYS A 200 1.44 5.69 -5.61
C CYS A 200 1.19 5.72 -4.11
N LEU A 201 1.39 4.62 -3.39
CA LEU A 201 1.42 4.58 -1.92
C LEU A 201 2.51 5.49 -1.33
N ALA A 202 3.63 5.65 -2.02
CA ALA A 202 4.76 6.46 -1.55
C ALA A 202 4.98 7.74 -2.39
N THR A 203 4.61 7.70 -3.68
CA THR A 203 4.88 8.80 -4.60
C THR A 203 3.83 9.91 -4.56
N CYS A 204 2.63 9.68 -4.07
CA CYS A 204 1.56 10.69 -4.07
C CYS A 204 1.09 11.07 -2.66
N PRO A 205 1.84 11.84 -1.86
CA PRO A 205 1.25 12.43 -0.66
C PRO A 205 0.16 13.43 -1.05
N LEU A 206 -0.72 13.70 -0.10
CA LEU A 206 -1.83 14.64 -0.21
C LEU A 206 -1.41 15.96 -0.88
N GLY A 207 -2.19 16.46 -1.83
CA GLY A 207 -2.03 17.75 -2.50
C GLY A 207 -1.11 17.78 -3.73
N GLY A 208 -0.50 16.65 -4.11
CA GLY A 208 0.61 16.64 -5.09
C GLY A 208 0.41 15.81 -6.37
N CYS A 209 -0.75 15.19 -6.59
CA CYS A 209 -1.01 14.42 -7.81
C CYS A 209 -2.14 15.05 -8.65
N THR A 210 -2.29 16.37 -8.61
CA THR A 210 -3.00 17.10 -9.66
C THR A 210 -1.98 17.63 -10.67
N ASN A 211 -2.37 17.81 -11.94
CA ASN A 211 -1.53 18.24 -13.07
C ASN A 211 -0.87 19.64 -12.95
N GLN A 212 -0.62 20.16 -11.74
CA GLN A 212 -0.10 21.50 -11.51
C GLN A 212 1.41 21.54 -11.33
N GLY A 213 2.13 21.23 -12.41
CA GLY A 213 3.52 21.65 -12.62
C GLY A 213 4.59 21.04 -11.70
N PRO A 214 5.88 21.24 -12.02
CA PRO A 214 6.95 20.50 -11.36
C PRO A 214 7.30 20.92 -9.93
N TRP A 215 6.76 22.01 -9.35
CA TRP A 215 7.23 22.51 -8.04
C TRP A 215 6.22 23.33 -7.24
N ARG A 216 5.04 22.79 -6.88
CA ARG A 216 4.39 23.29 -5.66
C ARG A 216 4.89 22.47 -4.48
N ARG A 217 5.76 23.08 -3.67
CA ARG A 217 6.12 22.56 -2.35
C ARG A 217 4.81 22.31 -1.60
N TRP A 218 4.55 21.03 -1.35
CA TRP A 218 3.63 20.61 -0.32
C TRP A 218 4.50 20.05 0.82
N PRO A 219 4.30 20.51 2.07
CA PRO A 219 3.20 21.37 2.52
C PRO A 219 3.35 22.84 2.06
N PRO A 220 2.27 23.65 2.11
CA PRO A 220 2.34 25.08 1.82
C PRO A 220 3.34 25.80 2.74
N ASP A 221 3.90 26.92 2.28
CA ASP A 221 4.99 27.67 2.93
C ASP A 221 4.65 28.20 4.34
N ASP A 222 3.39 28.07 4.79
CA ASP A 222 2.89 28.44 6.12
C ASP A 222 2.76 27.24 7.09
N TRP A 223 3.18 26.05 6.68
CA TRP A 223 3.20 24.86 7.53
C TRP A 223 4.41 24.90 8.49
N PRO A 224 4.26 24.53 9.77
CA PRO A 224 5.36 24.61 10.73
C PRO A 224 6.57 23.82 10.23
N ASP A 225 7.67 24.54 10.01
CA ASP A 225 8.97 23.98 9.68
C ASP A 225 9.36 22.95 10.76
N GLY A 226 9.77 21.75 10.34
CA GLY A 226 10.32 20.72 11.23
C GLY A 226 9.43 19.53 11.57
N VAL A 227 8.18 19.47 11.09
CA VAL A 227 7.37 18.23 11.21
C VAL A 227 7.68 17.30 10.03
N GLU A 228 8.72 16.49 10.17
CA GLU A 228 8.95 15.36 9.26
C GLU A 228 7.73 14.43 9.35
N ARG A 229 6.90 14.40 8.30
CA ARG A 229 5.68 13.59 8.30
C ARG A 229 6.07 12.12 8.36
N ASP A 230 5.58 11.40 9.36
CA ASP A 230 5.79 9.96 9.49
C ASP A 230 5.41 9.27 8.17
N LEU A 231 6.29 8.39 7.67
CA LEU A 231 6.05 7.62 6.46
C LEU A 231 4.73 6.85 6.56
N ALA A 232 4.37 6.38 7.76
CA ALA A 232 3.12 5.67 7.99
C ALA A 232 1.90 6.55 7.64
N GLU A 233 1.90 7.81 8.06
CA GLU A 233 0.83 8.79 7.75
C GLU A 233 0.73 9.05 6.26
N GLN A 234 1.86 9.21 5.59
CA GLN A 234 1.89 9.45 4.16
C GLN A 234 1.34 8.25 3.37
N VAL A 235 1.70 7.03 3.76
CA VAL A 235 1.18 5.81 3.12
C VAL A 235 -0.31 5.64 3.39
N ALA A 236 -0.77 5.83 4.63
CA ALA A 236 -2.19 5.73 4.98
C ALA A 236 -3.04 6.74 4.20
N ALA A 237 -2.61 8.00 4.16
CA ALA A 237 -3.28 9.04 3.38
C ALA A 237 -3.29 8.72 1.88
N SER A 238 -2.19 8.23 1.34
CA SER A 238 -2.09 7.81 -0.06
C SER A 238 -3.04 6.65 -0.37
N PHE A 239 -3.10 5.65 0.50
CA PHE A 239 -4.02 4.52 0.36
C PHE A 239 -5.48 4.96 0.42
N HIS A 240 -5.84 5.81 1.39
CA HIS A 240 -7.20 6.30 1.53
C HIS A 240 -7.65 7.12 0.31
N ARG A 241 -6.76 7.94 -0.26
CA ARG A 241 -7.05 8.63 -1.53
C ARG A 241 -7.22 7.65 -2.69
N ILE A 242 -6.35 6.65 -2.82
CA ILE A 242 -6.51 5.58 -3.81
C ILE A 242 -7.89 4.94 -3.63
N ALA A 243 -8.28 4.60 -2.40
CA ALA A 243 -9.58 4.03 -2.08
C ALA A 243 -10.76 4.88 -2.56
N MET A 244 -10.69 6.19 -2.37
CA MET A 244 -11.73 7.11 -2.84
C MET A 244 -11.73 7.25 -4.37
N GLN A 245 -10.57 7.47 -5.00
CA GLN A 245 -10.46 7.54 -6.46
C GLN A 245 -10.97 6.27 -7.14
N SER A 246 -10.61 5.11 -6.59
CA SER A 246 -11.11 3.81 -7.04
C SER A 246 -12.63 3.72 -6.92
N ARG A 247 -13.25 4.23 -5.85
CA ARG A 247 -14.72 4.18 -5.68
C ARG A 247 -15.47 5.08 -6.65
N TYR A 248 -15.00 6.31 -6.86
CA TYR A 248 -15.75 7.32 -7.62
C TYR A 248 -15.35 7.45 -9.09
N ARG A 249 -14.22 6.87 -9.50
CA ARG A 249 -13.64 7.03 -10.86
C ARG A 249 -13.55 8.49 -11.30
N GLN A 250 -13.34 9.40 -10.35
CA GLN A 250 -13.20 10.83 -10.57
C GLN A 250 -11.93 11.33 -9.91
N ASP A 251 -11.26 12.27 -10.56
CA ASP A 251 -10.19 13.07 -9.95
C ASP A 251 -10.82 14.07 -8.97
N TRP A 252 -10.22 14.14 -7.79
CA TRP A 252 -10.72 14.98 -6.70
C TRP A 252 -10.20 16.40 -6.86
N GLY A 253 -11.08 17.37 -6.67
CA GLY A 253 -10.69 18.77 -6.55
C GLY A 253 -10.02 19.05 -5.19
N PRO A 254 -9.25 20.13 -5.07
CA PRO A 254 -8.49 20.46 -3.86
C PRO A 254 -9.31 20.47 -2.55
N GLN A 255 -10.57 20.94 -2.60
CA GLN A 255 -11.45 20.99 -1.43
C GLN A 255 -11.84 19.59 -0.92
N GLN A 256 -12.08 18.64 -1.83
CA GLN A 256 -12.42 17.27 -1.46
C GLN A 256 -11.20 16.57 -0.85
N GLU A 257 -10.01 16.84 -1.38
CA GLU A 257 -8.74 16.32 -0.84
C GLU A 257 -8.46 16.87 0.57
N GLN A 258 -8.78 18.13 0.84
CA GLN A 258 -8.63 18.72 2.17
C GLN A 258 -9.62 18.14 3.18
N GLN A 259 -10.88 17.91 2.78
CA GLN A 259 -11.86 17.21 3.61
C GLN A 259 -11.44 15.75 3.88
N LEU A 260 -10.85 15.09 2.88
CA LEU A 260 -10.31 13.74 3.02
C LEU A 260 -9.21 13.70 4.08
N TYR A 261 -8.27 14.65 4.00
CA TYR A 261 -7.19 14.76 4.97
C TYR A 261 -7.72 14.94 6.38
N GLN A 262 -8.66 15.86 6.58
CA GLN A 262 -9.28 16.08 7.89
C GLN A 262 -9.95 14.80 8.43
N ARG A 263 -10.57 13.99 7.56
CA ARG A 263 -11.16 12.70 7.95
C ARG A 263 -10.11 11.64 8.26
N VAL A 264 -9.04 11.54 7.47
CA VAL A 264 -7.92 10.63 7.74
C VAL A 264 -7.31 11.01 9.07
N GLN A 265 -6.95 12.28 9.29
CA GLN A 265 -6.43 12.78 10.56
C GLN A 265 -7.38 12.54 11.74
N ALA A 266 -8.70 12.67 11.54
CA ALA A 266 -9.68 12.37 12.59
C ALA A 266 -9.84 10.87 12.85
N ALA A 267 -9.67 10.01 11.83
CA ALA A 267 -9.79 8.55 11.92
C ALA A 267 -8.49 7.88 12.41
N THR A 268 -7.33 8.39 12.00
CA THR A 268 -6.02 8.12 12.60
C THR A 268 -5.95 8.90 13.90
N THR A 269 -6.57 8.36 14.94
CA THR A 269 -6.86 9.05 16.19
C THR A 269 -5.62 9.79 16.72
N PRO A 270 -5.67 11.13 16.89
CA PRO A 270 -4.64 11.90 17.59
C PRO A 270 -4.49 11.46 19.05
N ASP A 271 -5.50 10.81 19.62
CA ASP A 271 -5.58 10.50 21.05
C ASP A 271 -4.47 9.54 21.52
N ARG A 272 -3.94 8.67 20.64
CA ARG A 272 -2.82 7.78 21.02
C ARG A 272 -1.45 8.42 20.88
N SER A 273 -1.22 9.27 19.86
CA SER A 273 0.07 9.98 19.78
C SER A 273 0.12 11.13 20.80
N GLN A 274 -1.00 11.84 21.04
CA GLN A 274 -1.09 12.83 22.12
C GLN A 274 -0.92 12.18 23.48
N TYR A 275 -1.50 11.00 23.73
CA TYR A 275 -1.27 10.27 24.98
C TYR A 275 0.20 9.84 25.15
N ILE A 276 0.89 9.42 24.08
CA ILE A 276 2.34 9.12 24.12
C ILE A 276 3.15 10.39 24.33
N HIS A 277 2.84 11.49 23.63
CA HIS A 277 3.47 12.80 23.84
C HIS A 277 3.26 13.29 25.27
N GLN A 278 2.06 13.15 25.82
CA GLN A 278 1.73 13.54 27.19
C GLN A 278 2.40 12.63 28.22
N LEU A 279 2.55 11.32 27.94
CA LEU A 279 3.35 10.39 28.76
C LEU A 279 4.85 10.73 28.77
N LEU A 280 5.38 11.12 27.61
CA LEU A 280 6.78 11.53 27.45
C LEU A 280 7.05 12.89 28.10
N GLU A 281 6.14 13.85 27.97
CA GLU A 281 6.24 15.20 28.58
C GLU A 281 6.05 15.17 30.09
N THR A 282 5.16 14.33 30.61
CA THR A 282 4.91 14.22 32.07
C THR A 282 5.85 13.27 32.79
N GLY A 283 6.65 12.49 32.06
CA GLY A 283 7.57 11.48 32.62
C GLY A 283 6.88 10.34 33.36
N ASN A 284 5.55 10.23 33.30
CA ASN A 284 4.78 9.32 34.14
C ASN A 284 4.54 7.97 33.47
N ILE A 285 5.63 7.26 33.14
CA ILE A 285 5.63 5.96 32.44
C ILE A 285 4.82 4.90 33.19
N ALA A 286 4.64 5.03 34.50
CA ALA A 286 3.86 4.12 35.34
C ALA A 286 2.35 4.13 35.03
N ALA A 287 1.84 5.15 34.34
CA ALA A 287 0.44 5.23 33.90
C ALA A 287 0.20 4.54 32.54
N ALA A 288 1.23 4.04 31.87
CA ALA A 288 1.10 3.38 30.58
C ALA A 288 0.28 2.08 30.69
N PRO A 289 -0.57 1.74 29.69
CA PRO A 289 -1.32 0.50 29.68
C PRO A 289 -0.38 -0.71 29.79
N ARG A 290 -0.77 -1.74 30.56
CA ARG A 290 0.01 -2.98 30.81
C ARG A 290 0.48 -3.76 29.57
N GLN A 291 0.14 -3.32 28.35
CA GLN A 291 0.49 -3.97 27.09
C GLN A 291 1.63 -3.28 26.33
N VAL A 292 2.22 -2.22 26.88
CA VAL A 292 3.45 -1.62 26.33
C VAL A 292 4.66 -2.39 26.88
N MET A 293 5.18 -3.34 26.10
CA MET A 293 6.32 -4.16 26.54
C MET A 293 7.69 -3.47 26.34
N ALA A 294 7.77 -2.38 25.57
CA ALA A 294 8.97 -1.55 25.46
C ALA A 294 8.62 -0.19 24.82
N VAL A 295 9.17 0.88 25.39
CA VAL A 295 9.26 2.20 24.77
C VAL A 295 10.74 2.44 24.48
N THR A 296 11.13 2.44 23.21
CA THR A 296 12.49 2.82 22.80
C THR A 296 12.51 4.32 22.55
N ILE A 297 13.14 5.06 23.45
CA ILE A 297 13.36 6.51 23.30
C ILE A 297 14.70 6.67 22.58
N PHE A 298 14.68 7.26 21.37
CA PHE A 298 15.90 7.65 20.68
C PHE A 298 16.38 8.98 21.25
N ASP A 299 17.46 8.94 22.02
CA ASP A 299 18.15 10.14 22.50
C ASP A 299 19.10 10.66 21.42
N GLU A 300 18.70 11.73 20.73
CA GLU A 300 19.52 12.37 19.69
C GLU A 300 20.81 13.02 20.23
N THR A 301 20.96 13.18 21.55
CA THR A 301 22.12 13.87 22.12
C THR A 301 23.41 13.04 22.14
N ARG A 302 23.36 11.74 21.80
CA ARG A 302 24.56 10.85 21.80
C ARG A 302 25.24 10.65 20.45
N ARG A 303 25.02 11.52 19.45
CA ARG A 303 25.77 11.48 18.15
C ARG A 303 27.08 12.27 18.12
N ARG A 304 27.65 12.64 19.28
CA ARG A 304 29.01 13.20 19.34
C ARG A 304 29.83 12.51 20.44
N ALA A 305 30.43 11.38 20.08
CA ALA A 305 31.67 10.85 20.64
C ALA A 305 32.39 10.08 19.53
#